data_AF-A0A6N7LA34-F1
#
_entry.id   AF-A0A6N7LA34-F1
#
_cell.length_a   1.000
_cell.length_b   1.000
_cell.length_c   1.000
_cell.angle_alpha   90.00
_cell.angle_beta   90.00
_cell.angle_gamma   90.00
#
_symmetry.space_group_name_H-M   'P 1'
#
loop_
_entity.id
_entity.type
_entity.pdbx_description
1 polymer ?
#
loop_
_entity_poly.entity_id
_entity_poly.type
_entity_poly.pdbx_seq_one_letter_code
_entity_poly.pdbx_strand_id
1 'polypeptide(L)'
;MPRKIDADKLQKLALLLGQTVAALRVNEIMMCRLLEWAASQSDDPQGFVRETVEKTREDLQKAGQADGRMLTVLAAHEALEYLDELSARMQGAPTTKPPARGFAFLEHIPFPAFVFTPDQHTNGTSKAHEPNSPQQRRASS
;
A
#
# COMPACT_ATOMS: atom_id res chain seq x y z
N MET A 1 9.10 6.45 -39.41
CA MET A 1 10.17 6.89 -38.47
C MET A 1 9.75 6.52 -37.06
N PRO A 2 10.39 5.55 -36.38
CA PRO A 2 10.05 5.19 -35.00
C PRO A 2 10.53 6.31 -34.07
N ARG A 3 9.60 6.91 -33.31
CA ARG A 3 9.94 7.93 -32.30
C ARG A 3 10.68 7.23 -31.16
N LYS A 4 11.99 7.47 -31.02
CA LYS A 4 12.78 7.00 -29.87
C LYS A 4 12.18 7.63 -28.60
N ILE A 5 11.85 6.80 -27.62
CA ILE A 5 11.46 7.26 -26.29
C ILE A 5 12.70 7.90 -25.68
N ASP A 6 12.57 9.16 -25.27
CA ASP A 6 13.64 9.92 -24.65
C ASP A 6 14.02 9.32 -23.29
N ALA A 7 15.31 9.34 -22.93
CA ALA A 7 15.80 8.67 -21.71
C ALA A 7 15.09 9.19 -20.45
N ASP A 8 14.83 10.49 -20.39
CA ASP A 8 14.09 11.14 -19.31
C ASP A 8 12.63 10.67 -19.22
N LYS A 9 12.00 10.39 -20.37
CA LYS A 9 10.63 9.86 -20.40
C LYS A 9 10.59 8.42 -19.92
N LEU A 10 11.59 7.62 -20.30
CA LEU A 10 11.72 6.26 -19.82
C LEU A 10 11.94 6.21 -18.30
N GLN A 11 12.80 7.09 -17.78
CA GLN A 11 13.04 7.20 -16.34
C GLN A 11 11.77 7.61 -15.57
N LYS A 12 11.02 8.60 -16.08
CA LYS A 12 9.74 9.01 -15.47
C LYS A 12 8.70 7.88 -15.49
N LEU A 13 8.59 7.14 -16.58
CA LEU A 13 7.70 5.98 -16.68
C LEU A 13 8.10 4.87 -15.69
N ALA A 14 9.40 4.59 -15.56
CA ALA A 14 9.90 3.62 -14.58
C ALA A 14 9.57 4.04 -13.15
N LEU A 15 9.70 5.33 -12.81
CA LEU A 15 9.33 5.84 -11.50
C LEU A 15 7.82 5.69 -11.23
N LEU A 16 6.97 6.11 -12.17
CA LEU A 16 5.51 6.01 -12.03
C LEU A 16 5.05 4.55 -11.92
N LEU A 17 5.66 3.65 -12.69
CA LEU A 17 5.41 2.22 -12.58
C LEU A 17 5.80 1.70 -11.20
N GLY A 18 6.99 2.08 -10.71
CA GLY A 18 7.46 1.74 -9.38
C GLY A 18 6.47 2.19 -8.30
N GLN A 19 6.00 3.44 -8.36
CA GLN A 19 5.00 4.02 -7.45
C GLN A 19 3.61 3.34 -7.56
N THR A 20 3.25 2.85 -8.74
CA THR A 20 1.99 2.12 -8.94
C THR A 20 2.06 0.73 -8.31
N VAL A 21 3.13 -0.03 -8.58
CA VAL A 21 3.33 -1.38 -8.01
C VAL A 21 3.38 -1.31 -6.49
N ALA A 22 4.10 -0.33 -5.98
CA ALA A 22 4.12 0.11 -4.60
C ALA A 22 2.73 0.28 -3.96
N ALA A 23 1.88 1.11 -4.57
CA ALA A 23 0.53 1.37 -4.08
C ALA A 23 -0.33 0.10 -4.13
N LEU A 24 -0.20 -0.70 -5.18
CA LEU A 24 -0.89 -1.99 -5.28
C LEU A 24 -0.49 -2.95 -4.15
N ARG A 25 0.80 -3.00 -3.80
CA ARG A 25 1.29 -3.87 -2.72
C ARG A 25 0.78 -3.42 -1.35
N VAL A 26 0.69 -2.12 -1.11
CA VAL A 26 0.08 -1.57 0.11
C VAL A 26 -1.40 -1.94 0.18
N ASN A 27 -2.13 -1.78 -0.93
CA ASN A 27 -3.54 -2.12 -1.00
C ASN A 27 -3.79 -3.62 -0.74
N GLU A 28 -2.95 -4.50 -1.30
CA GLU A 28 -3.00 -5.95 -1.01
C GLU A 28 -2.86 -6.21 0.49
N ILE A 29 -1.81 -5.68 1.12
CA ILE A 29 -1.54 -5.90 2.55
C ILE A 29 -2.73 -5.43 3.39
N MET A 30 -3.26 -4.24 3.08
CA MET A 30 -4.40 -3.67 3.78
C MET A 30 -5.66 -4.55 3.63
N MET A 31 -5.94 -5.01 2.40
CA MET A 31 -7.09 -5.87 2.12
C MET A 31 -6.98 -7.23 2.82
N CYS A 32 -5.80 -7.86 2.80
CA CYS A 32 -5.57 -9.12 3.51
C CYS A 32 -5.79 -8.96 5.02
N ARG A 33 -5.24 -7.91 5.64
CA ARG A 33 -5.43 -7.65 7.07
C ARG A 33 -6.88 -7.34 7.42
N LEU A 34 -7.59 -6.61 6.57
CA LEU A 34 -9.01 -6.35 6.74
C LEU A 34 -9.81 -7.67 6.67
N LEU A 35 -9.45 -8.55 5.74
CA LEU A 35 -10.09 -9.85 5.59
C LEU A 35 -9.79 -10.77 6.78
N GLU A 36 -8.56 -10.81 7.29
CA GLU A 36 -8.19 -11.50 8.53
C GLU A 36 -8.95 -10.96 9.73
N TRP A 37 -9.07 -9.64 9.84
CA TRP A 37 -9.83 -8.99 10.90
C TRP A 37 -11.31 -9.36 10.81
N ALA A 38 -11.93 -9.25 9.62
CA ALA A 38 -13.33 -9.61 9.41
C ALA A 38 -13.58 -11.10 9.72
N ALA A 39 -12.70 -11.98 9.24
CA ALA A 39 -12.74 -13.41 9.53
C ALA A 39 -12.68 -13.70 11.04
N SER A 40 -11.88 -12.93 11.80
CA SER A 40 -11.79 -13.10 13.27
C SER A 40 -13.07 -12.73 14.03
N GLN A 41 -13.99 -11.99 13.39
CA GLN A 41 -15.30 -11.67 13.95
C GLN A 41 -16.34 -12.76 13.62
N SER A 42 -16.01 -13.71 12.75
CA SER A 42 -16.87 -14.84 12.38
C SER A 42 -16.68 -16.02 13.33
N ASP A 43 -17.75 -16.80 13.51
CA ASP A 43 -17.70 -18.08 14.23
C ASP A 43 -16.88 -19.14 13.47
N ASP A 44 -16.82 -19.03 12.14
CA ASP A 44 -15.95 -19.82 11.26
C ASP A 44 -15.07 -18.90 10.39
N PRO A 45 -13.89 -18.51 10.87
CA PRO A 45 -12.96 -17.66 10.12
C PRO A 45 -12.48 -18.28 8.80
N GLN A 46 -12.31 -19.60 8.76
CA GLN A 46 -11.78 -20.30 7.59
C GLN A 46 -12.87 -20.47 6.52
N GLY A 47 -14.11 -20.77 6.93
CA GLY A 47 -15.28 -20.73 6.06
C GLY A 47 -15.50 -19.35 5.47
N PHE A 48 -15.40 -18.30 6.28
CA PHE A 48 -15.56 -16.91 5.82
C PHE A 48 -14.54 -16.51 4.75
N VAL A 49 -13.26 -16.81 4.96
CA VAL A 49 -12.20 -16.52 3.97
C VAL A 49 -12.48 -17.30 2.68
N ARG A 50 -12.83 -18.58 2.79
CA ARG A 50 -13.15 -19.43 1.63
C ARG A 50 -14.31 -18.88 0.82
N GLU A 51 -15.41 -18.51 1.46
CA GLU A 51 -16.58 -17.93 0.79
C GLU A 51 -16.23 -16.62 0.07
N THR A 52 -15.45 -15.76 0.73
CA THR A 52 -15.01 -14.49 0.14
C THR A 52 -14.11 -14.71 -1.08
N VAL A 53 -13.19 -15.67 -1.00
CA VAL A 53 -12.32 -16.06 -2.12
C VAL A 53 -13.13 -16.59 -3.28
N GLU A 54 -14.08 -17.50 -3.04
CA GLU A 54 -14.92 -18.06 -4.10
C GLU A 54 -15.82 -17.00 -4.75
N LYS A 55 -16.40 -16.09 -3.96
CA LYS A 55 -17.14 -14.94 -4.52
C LYS A 55 -16.26 -14.07 -5.42
N THR A 56 -15.03 -13.79 -4.98
CA THR A 56 -14.06 -13.00 -5.75
C THR A 56 -13.66 -13.72 -7.04
N ARG A 57 -13.52 -15.05 -6.98
CA ARG A 57 -13.24 -15.90 -8.14
C ARG A 57 -14.35 -15.78 -9.18
N GLU A 58 -15.62 -15.89 -8.76
CA GLU A 58 -16.76 -15.74 -9.66
C GLU A 58 -16.78 -14.35 -10.32
N ASP A 59 -16.53 -13.30 -9.55
CA ASP A 59 -16.54 -11.92 -10.04
C ASP A 59 -15.40 -11.68 -11.05
N LEU A 60 -14.20 -12.23 -10.82
CA LEU A 60 -13.08 -12.18 -11.76
C LEU A 60 -13.36 -12.96 -13.05
N GLN A 61 -13.98 -14.14 -12.94
CA GLN A 61 -14.39 -14.91 -14.11
C GLN A 61 -15.42 -14.17 -14.96
N LYS A 62 -16.42 -13.55 -14.32
CA LYS A 62 -17.41 -12.69 -15.00
C LYS A 62 -16.75 -11.49 -15.66
N ALA A 63 -15.84 -10.80 -14.96
CA ALA A 63 -15.11 -9.65 -15.49
C ALA A 63 -14.23 -10.04 -16.69
N GLY A 64 -13.56 -11.19 -16.64
CA GLY A 64 -12.75 -11.72 -17.73
C GLY A 64 -13.53 -11.99 -19.01
N GLN A 65 -14.81 -12.35 -18.87
CA GLN A 65 -15.71 -12.67 -19.99
C GLN A 65 -16.54 -11.47 -20.48
N ALA A 66 -16.57 -10.36 -19.73
CA ALA A 66 -17.48 -9.25 -19.98
C ALA A 66 -17.29 -8.58 -21.35
N ASP A 67 -16.04 -8.39 -21.77
CA ASP A 67 -15.73 -7.60 -22.98
C ASP A 67 -15.25 -8.45 -24.17
N GLY A 68 -15.09 -9.77 -24.01
CA GLY A 68 -14.56 -10.67 -25.04
C GLY A 68 -13.12 -10.36 -25.51
N ARG A 69 -12.43 -9.41 -24.86
CA ARG A 69 -11.07 -8.99 -25.22
C ARG A 69 -10.06 -9.96 -24.64
N MET A 70 -9.13 -10.43 -25.49
CA MET A 70 -8.07 -11.35 -25.08
C MET A 70 -7.21 -10.80 -23.91
N LEU A 71 -6.95 -9.49 -23.88
CA LEU A 71 -6.22 -8.85 -22.77
C LEU A 71 -6.98 -8.94 -21.45
N THR A 72 -8.30 -8.75 -21.45
CA THR A 72 -9.14 -8.86 -20.25
C THR A 72 -9.21 -10.30 -19.76
N VAL A 73 -9.27 -11.27 -20.68
CA VAL A 73 -9.22 -12.70 -20.36
C VAL A 73 -7.89 -13.08 -19.71
N LEU A 74 -6.77 -12.64 -20.27
CA LEU A 74 -5.43 -12.91 -19.72
C LEU A 74 -5.27 -12.26 -18.34
N ALA A 75 -5.67 -11.00 -18.18
CA ALA A 75 -5.62 -10.32 -16.89
C ALA A 75 -6.49 -11.01 -15.83
N ALA A 76 -7.68 -11.49 -16.20
CA ALA A 76 -8.53 -12.27 -15.31
C ALA A 76 -7.90 -13.61 -14.93
N HIS A 77 -7.21 -14.27 -15.87
CA HIS A 77 -6.50 -15.52 -15.59
C HIS A 77 -5.35 -15.31 -14.60
N GLU A 78 -4.49 -14.31 -14.83
CA GLU A 78 -3.41 -13.97 -13.90
C GLU A 78 -3.95 -13.58 -12.52
N ALA A 79 -5.07 -12.84 -12.47
CA ALA A 79 -5.71 -12.48 -11.20
C ALA A 79 -6.25 -13.69 -10.45
N LEU A 80 -6.75 -14.72 -11.17
CA LEU A 80 -7.23 -15.97 -10.57
C LEU A 80 -6.10 -16.81 -10.00
N GLU A 81 -4.98 -16.95 -10.74
CA GLU A 81 -3.79 -17.64 -10.23
C GLU A 81 -3.26 -16.95 -8.96
N TYR A 82 -3.20 -15.62 -9.00
CA TYR A 82 -2.78 -14.83 -7.86
C TYR A 82 -3.73 -14.96 -6.66
N LEU A 83 -5.05 -15.02 -6.91
CA LEU A 83 -6.05 -15.25 -5.86
C LEU A 83 -5.86 -16.62 -5.18
N ASP A 84 -5.49 -17.65 -5.93
CA ASP A 84 -5.21 -18.98 -5.40
C ASP A 84 -3.96 -18.97 -4.50
N GLU A 85 -2.88 -18.31 -4.95
CA GLU A 85 -1.68 -18.10 -4.13
C GLU A 85 -1.98 -17.32 -2.84
N LEU A 86 -2.79 -16.27 -2.95
CA LEU A 86 -3.15 -15.43 -1.80
C LEU A 86 -3.99 -16.21 -0.79
N SER A 87 -4.97 -16.98 -1.26
CA SER A 87 -5.80 -17.84 -0.43
C SER A 87 -4.97 -18.88 0.32
N ALA A 88 -4.02 -19.53 -0.37
CA ALA A 88 -3.11 -20.49 0.26
C ALA A 88 -2.24 -19.84 1.35
N ARG A 89 -1.72 -18.63 1.11
CA ARG A 89 -0.96 -17.86 2.11
C ARG A 89 -1.80 -17.52 3.35
N MET A 90 -3.07 -17.17 3.16
CA MET A 90 -3.98 -16.83 4.26
C MET A 90 -4.41 -18.05 5.08
N GLN A 91 -4.53 -19.23 4.47
CA GLN A 91 -4.86 -20.47 5.17
C GLN A 91 -3.67 -21.05 5.95
N GLY A 92 -2.43 -20.80 5.50
CA GLY A 92 -1.21 -21.33 6.11
C GLY A 92 -0.59 -20.49 7.24
N ALA A 93 -1.05 -19.26 7.46
CA ALA A 93 -0.50 -18.38 8.50
C ALA A 93 -1.09 -18.73 9.88
N PRO A 94 -0.27 -18.96 10.94
CA PRO A 94 -0.79 -19.17 12.29
C PRO A 94 -1.56 -17.90 12.71
N THR A 95 -2.84 -18.09 13.00
CA THR A 95 -3.77 -17.04 13.43
C THR A 95 -3.34 -16.46 14.77
N THR A 96 -2.43 -15.49 14.73
CA THR A 96 -2.21 -14.62 15.88
C THR A 96 -3.46 -13.76 15.96
N LYS A 97 -4.29 -13.94 16.99
CA LYS A 97 -5.54 -13.20 17.18
C LYS A 97 -5.31 -11.71 16.84
N PRO A 98 -5.99 -11.14 15.83
CA PRO A 98 -5.85 -9.72 15.56
C PRO A 98 -6.31 -8.93 16.80
N PRO A 99 -5.64 -7.82 17.14
CA PRO A 99 -5.98 -7.05 18.33
C PRO A 99 -7.45 -6.62 18.25
N ALA A 100 -8.19 -6.88 19.33
CA ALA A 100 -9.63 -6.70 19.43
C ALA A 100 -10.12 -5.24 19.40
N ARG A 101 -9.33 -4.29 18.88
CA ARG A 101 -9.64 -2.85 18.91
C ARG A 101 -9.33 -2.16 17.59
N GLY A 102 -10.34 -2.15 16.71
CA GLY A 102 -10.42 -1.26 15.55
C GLY A 102 -9.26 -1.35 14.55
N PHE A 103 -9.20 -0.37 13.66
CA PHE A 103 -8.19 -0.26 12.60
C PHE A 103 -6.78 0.12 13.12
N ALA A 104 -6.51 0.01 14.43
CA ALA A 104 -5.21 0.37 15.02
C ALA A 104 -4.05 -0.45 14.43
N PHE A 105 -4.32 -1.63 13.87
CA PHE A 105 -3.32 -2.40 13.13
C PHE A 105 -2.84 -1.69 11.85
N LEU A 106 -3.59 -0.74 11.30
CA LEU A 106 -3.18 0.08 10.16
C LEU A 106 -2.08 1.08 10.54
N GLU A 107 -2.00 1.50 11.81
CA GLU A 107 -0.98 2.43 12.30
C GLU A 107 0.43 1.82 12.34
N HIS A 108 0.51 0.48 12.32
CA HIS A 108 1.76 -0.27 12.36
C HIS A 108 2.21 -0.77 10.99
N ILE A 109 1.59 -0.31 9.88
CA ILE A 109 2.04 -0.68 8.54
C ILE A 109 3.29 0.15 8.20
N PRO A 110 4.48 -0.46 8.10
CA PRO A 110 5.64 0.24 7.59
C PRO A 110 5.42 0.50 6.10
N PHE A 111 5.02 1.71 5.75
CA PHE A 111 4.96 2.15 4.36
C PHE A 111 6.39 2.26 3.83
N PRO A 112 6.70 1.65 2.67
CA PRO A 112 8.01 1.82 2.07
C PRO A 112 8.26 3.29 1.71
N ALA A 113 9.49 3.75 1.88
CA ALA A 113 9.88 5.15 1.71
C ALA A 113 9.65 5.73 0.29
N PHE A 114 9.32 4.92 -0.72
CA PHE A 114 9.07 5.40 -2.08
C PHE A 114 7.75 6.20 -2.22
N VAL A 115 6.86 6.17 -1.23
CA VAL A 115 5.61 6.97 -1.21
C VAL A 115 5.88 8.39 -0.70
N PHE A 116 6.98 8.58 0.04
CA PHE A 116 7.39 9.87 0.55
C PHE A 116 8.44 10.47 -0.38
N THR A 117 8.00 11.25 -1.35
CA THR A 117 8.85 12.36 -1.82
C THR A 117 8.78 13.45 -0.76
N PRO A 118 9.87 13.76 -0.01
CA PRO A 118 9.90 15.00 0.72
C PRO A 118 9.81 16.13 -0.30
N ASP A 119 8.75 16.95 -0.21
CA ASP A 119 8.66 18.23 -0.91
C ASP A 119 9.86 19.08 -0.50
N GLN A 120 10.88 19.10 -1.36
CA GLN A 120 12.09 19.87 -1.13
C GLN A 120 11.89 21.31 -1.62
N HIS A 121 10.87 22.03 -1.14
CA HIS A 121 10.73 23.47 -1.37
C HIS A 121 9.92 24.17 -0.27
N THR A 122 10.47 24.32 0.93
CA THR A 122 10.20 25.49 1.78
C THR A 122 11.39 25.75 2.72
N ASN A 123 12.41 26.47 2.23
CA ASN A 123 13.35 27.18 3.10
C ASN A 123 13.39 28.65 2.68
N GLY A 124 12.29 29.35 2.97
CA GLY A 124 12.26 30.80 3.11
C GLY A 124 11.97 31.12 4.56
N THR A 125 12.94 30.87 5.45
CA THR A 125 12.83 31.21 6.86
C THR A 125 12.83 32.73 7.02
N SER A 126 11.64 33.27 7.28
CA SER A 126 11.41 34.59 7.84
C SER A 126 12.32 34.82 9.06
N LYS A 127 13.26 35.75 8.93
CA LYS A 127 13.91 36.37 10.09
C LYS A 127 12.89 37.26 10.80
N ALA A 128 12.54 36.93 12.04
CA ALA A 128 12.18 37.94 13.01
C ALA A 128 12.34 37.43 14.44
N HIS A 129 13.02 38.28 15.22
CA HIS A 129 12.87 38.51 16.65
C HIS A 129 13.86 37.86 17.62
N GLU A 130 14.87 38.64 17.99
CA GLU A 130 15.64 38.51 19.22
C GLU A 130 15.32 39.74 20.09
N PRO A 131 14.88 39.55 21.34
CA PRO A 131 15.28 40.47 22.39
C PRO A 131 15.68 39.70 23.65
N ASN A 132 16.93 39.89 24.11
CA ASN A 132 17.21 40.29 25.50
C ASN A 132 18.72 40.32 25.76
N SER A 133 19.19 41.49 26.17
CA SER A 133 20.47 41.65 26.87
C SER A 133 20.42 40.96 28.23
N PRO A 134 21.59 40.52 28.73
CA PRO A 134 21.87 40.73 30.15
C PRO A 134 23.24 41.37 30.37
N GLN A 135 23.20 42.44 31.16
CA GLN A 135 24.31 43.10 31.80
C GLN A 135 24.72 42.27 33.03
N GLN A 136 25.94 41.73 33.11
CA GLN A 136 26.50 41.36 34.41
C GLN A 136 28.03 41.47 34.48
N ARG A 137 28.42 42.29 35.45
CA ARG A 137 29.78 42.63 35.89
C ARG A 137 30.62 41.39 36.19
N ARG A 138 31.92 41.45 35.87
CA ARG A 138 33.00 40.94 36.74
C ARG A 138 34.25 41.81 36.59
N ALA A 139 34.66 42.39 37.72
CA ALA A 139 35.98 42.96 37.97
C ALA A 139 36.85 41.90 38.71
N SER A 140 38.13 42.22 38.89
CA SER A 140 39.26 41.48 39.50
C SER A 140 39.90 40.40 38.61
N SER A 141 41.21 40.39 38.34
CA SER A 141 42.37 41.07 38.98
C SER A 141 43.36 41.61 37.96
#